data_AF-A0AAD5D6X0-F1
#
_entry.id   AF-A0AAD5D6X0-F1
#
_cell.length_a   1.000
_cell.length_b   1.000
_cell.length_c   1.000
_cell.angle_alpha   90.00
_cell.angle_beta   90.00
_cell.angle_gamma   90.00
#
_symmetry.space_group_name_H-M   'P 1'
#
loop_
_entity.id
_entity.type
_entity.pdbx_description
1 polymer ?
#
loop_
_entity_poly.entity_id
_entity_poly.type
_entity_poly.pdbx_seq_one_letter_code
_entity_poly.pdbx_strand_id
1 'polypeptide(L)'
;EDNNNNINNNNNVNIRVTAKNLPPWPRNSGLKQQHSVEYWMMASLLCENCTDVSEAVRVMDPEEADVFFVPFFSSLSFNTHGRNMTDPDTAIDRQLQVDILKFLRQSIYWQRTEGRDHVIPMHHPNAFRFLREEVNASILIVADFGRYSKVMSNLQKDVVAPYMHVMESFLDDNSLDPYNSRTTLLFFRGRTVRKAEGVVRAKLEKILKGYDDVHYEASYATGESIKASSQGMRLSKFCLNPAGDTPSSNRLFDAIVSHCVPVIYPPKKDDAVNMIWR
;
A
#
# COMPACT_ATOMS: atom_id res chain seq x y z
N GLU A 1 -8.87 23.40 27.41
CA GLU A 1 -10.14 22.72 27.67
C GLU A 1 -10.34 21.70 26.56
N ASP A 2 -9.48 20.69 26.53
CA ASP A 2 -9.60 19.41 27.24
C ASP A 2 -10.25 18.37 26.33
N ASN A 3 -9.39 17.74 25.53
CA ASN A 3 -9.65 16.41 24.98
C ASN A 3 -8.39 15.56 25.21
N ASN A 4 -8.12 15.31 26.49
CA ASN A 4 -7.30 14.20 26.92
C ASN A 4 -8.06 12.91 26.61
N ASN A 5 -7.76 12.30 25.45
CA ASN A 5 -8.14 10.92 25.21
C ASN A 5 -7.25 10.05 26.09
N ASN A 6 -7.80 9.70 27.25
CA ASN A 6 -7.33 8.66 28.15
C ASN A 6 -7.01 7.38 27.35
N ILE A 7 -5.72 7.12 27.15
CA ILE A 7 -5.23 5.77 26.91
C ILE A 7 -5.35 5.08 28.27
N ASN A 8 -6.51 4.48 28.51
CA ASN A 8 -6.74 3.65 29.69
C ASN A 8 -5.77 2.46 29.62
N ASN A 9 -4.77 2.50 30.50
CA ASN A 9 -4.10 1.32 31.03
C ASN A 9 -5.16 0.41 31.67
N ASN A 10 -5.61 -0.62 30.96
CA ASN A 10 -6.46 -1.67 31.52
C ASN A 10 -6.02 -3.03 30.96
N ASN A 11 -5.35 -3.82 31.81
CA ASN A 11 -5.27 -5.28 31.80
C ASN A 11 -5.16 -5.94 30.40
N ASN A 12 -3.94 -6.01 29.86
CA ASN A 12 -3.62 -6.84 28.70
C ASN A 12 -3.73 -8.33 29.06
N VAL A 13 -4.96 -8.85 29.09
CA VAL A 13 -5.19 -10.25 28.78
C VAL A 13 -4.71 -10.42 27.33
N ASN A 14 -3.69 -11.25 27.11
CA ASN A 14 -3.23 -11.63 25.76
C ASN A 14 -4.33 -12.45 25.06
N ILE A 15 -5.39 -11.78 24.64
CA ILE A 15 -6.48 -12.40 23.89
C ILE A 15 -5.93 -12.70 22.50
N ARG A 16 -5.85 -13.98 22.16
CA ARG A 16 -5.47 -14.43 20.82
C ARG A 16 -6.45 -13.85 19.78
N VAL A 17 -5.91 -13.26 18.72
CA VAL A 17 -6.71 -12.78 17.59
C VAL A 17 -7.19 -13.97 16.73
N THR A 18 -8.47 -13.94 16.39
CA THR A 18 -9.25 -14.93 15.63
C THR A 18 -10.17 -14.18 14.67
N ALA A 19 -10.82 -14.87 13.72
CA ALA A 19 -11.84 -14.23 12.87
C ALA A 19 -12.96 -13.52 13.66
N LYS A 20 -13.28 -13.99 14.88
CA LYS A 20 -14.37 -13.45 15.69
C LYS A 20 -14.04 -12.13 16.39
N ASN A 21 -12.76 -11.87 16.66
CA ASN A 21 -12.31 -10.70 17.43
C ASN A 21 -11.24 -9.88 16.69
N LEU A 22 -11.05 -10.13 15.39
CA LEU A 22 -10.22 -9.28 14.53
C LEU A 22 -10.85 -7.88 14.48
N PRO A 23 -10.13 -6.82 14.90
CA PRO A 23 -10.67 -5.46 14.81
C PRO A 23 -10.98 -5.11 13.34
N PRO A 24 -12.13 -4.50 13.03
CA PRO A 24 -12.41 -4.06 11.68
C PRO A 24 -11.40 -2.99 11.25
N TRP A 25 -11.00 -3.01 9.97
CA TRP A 25 -10.19 -1.93 9.43
C TRP A 25 -10.94 -0.60 9.57
N PRO A 26 -10.31 0.49 10.05
CA PRO A 26 -11.03 1.75 10.28
C PRO A 26 -11.58 2.33 8.97
N ARG A 27 -12.87 2.65 8.94
CA ARG A 27 -13.53 3.22 7.74
C ARG A 27 -12.90 4.53 7.25
N ASN A 28 -12.34 5.33 8.17
CA ASN A 28 -11.76 6.64 7.87
C ASN A 28 -10.22 6.64 7.94
N SER A 29 -9.58 5.62 7.37
CA SER A 29 -8.11 5.53 7.33
C SER A 29 -7.45 6.46 6.30
N GLY A 30 -8.23 7.03 5.37
CA GLY A 30 -7.72 7.89 4.29
C GLY A 30 -6.56 7.20 3.56
N LEU A 31 -5.47 7.93 3.32
CA LEU A 31 -4.28 7.39 2.66
C LEU A 31 -3.65 6.18 3.37
N LYS A 32 -3.90 5.96 4.67
CA LYS A 32 -3.33 4.79 5.37
C LYS A 32 -3.92 3.48 4.84
N GLN A 33 -5.12 3.51 4.28
CA GLN A 33 -5.79 2.33 3.71
C GLN A 33 -5.01 1.75 2.54
N GLN A 34 -4.30 2.57 1.75
CA GLN A 34 -3.63 2.11 0.53
C GLN A 34 -2.55 1.04 0.79
N HIS A 35 -2.04 0.93 2.02
CA HIS A 35 -1.08 -0.10 2.44
C HIS A 35 -1.65 -1.07 3.49
N SER A 36 -2.95 -1.33 3.44
CA SER A 36 -3.66 -2.24 4.36
C SER A 36 -3.50 -3.73 4.02
N VAL A 37 -2.65 -4.09 3.05
CA VAL A 37 -2.39 -5.48 2.62
C VAL A 37 -2.11 -6.43 3.80
N GLU A 38 -1.36 -5.96 4.79
CA GLU A 38 -0.97 -6.73 5.98
C GLU A 38 -2.21 -7.17 6.79
N TYR A 39 -3.21 -6.29 6.86
CA TYR A 39 -4.49 -6.57 7.52
C TYR A 39 -5.31 -7.58 6.74
N TRP A 40 -5.47 -7.38 5.42
CA TRP A 40 -6.30 -8.26 4.59
C TRP A 40 -5.71 -9.66 4.45
N MET A 41 -4.39 -9.78 4.35
CA MET A 41 -3.70 -11.09 4.41
C MET A 41 -3.97 -11.79 5.73
N MET A 42 -3.84 -11.08 6.86
CA MET A 42 -4.15 -11.68 8.17
C MET A 42 -5.62 -12.05 8.29
N ALA A 43 -6.54 -11.20 7.83
CA ALA A 43 -7.98 -11.47 7.86
C ALA A 43 -8.35 -12.72 7.05
N SER A 44 -7.77 -12.87 5.86
CA SER A 44 -7.93 -14.05 5.02
C SER A 44 -7.41 -15.31 5.71
N LEU A 45 -6.19 -15.29 6.25
CA LEU A 45 -5.61 -16.43 6.98
C LEU A 45 -6.35 -16.79 8.28
N LEU A 46 -7.03 -15.83 8.91
CA LEU A 46 -7.84 -16.08 10.09
C LEU A 46 -9.23 -16.62 9.75
N CYS A 47 -9.69 -16.46 8.51
CA CYS A 47 -11.03 -16.87 8.13
C CYS A 47 -11.08 -18.30 7.61
N GLU A 48 -11.61 -19.20 8.43
CA GLU A 48 -11.68 -20.63 8.12
C GLU A 48 -12.70 -20.98 7.02
N ASN A 49 -13.69 -20.10 6.74
CA ASN A 49 -14.81 -20.35 5.80
C ASN A 49 -15.22 -19.12 4.95
N CYS A 50 -14.31 -18.20 4.62
CA CYS A 50 -14.69 -16.98 3.89
C CYS A 50 -14.80 -17.16 2.37
N THR A 51 -14.16 -18.17 1.80
CA THR A 51 -14.04 -18.37 0.35
C THR A 51 -14.14 -19.85 0.03
N ASP A 52 -14.88 -20.19 -1.05
CA ASP A 52 -15.04 -21.58 -1.52
C ASP A 52 -13.73 -22.18 -2.07
N VAL A 53 -12.72 -21.33 -2.32
CA VAL A 53 -11.35 -21.71 -2.69
C VAL A 53 -10.41 -20.79 -1.90
N SER A 54 -9.54 -21.36 -1.07
CA SER A 54 -8.50 -20.61 -0.36
C SER A 54 -7.14 -21.01 -0.93
N GLU A 55 -6.43 -20.07 -1.56
CA GLU A 55 -5.11 -20.32 -2.14
C GLU A 55 -4.02 -20.54 -1.07
N ALA A 56 -4.25 -20.03 0.14
CA ALA A 56 -3.44 -20.28 1.31
C ALA A 56 -4.32 -20.67 2.50
N VAL A 57 -3.88 -21.68 3.26
CA VAL A 57 -4.59 -22.19 4.43
C VAL A 57 -3.70 -22.04 5.65
N ARG A 58 -4.26 -21.53 6.74
CA ARG A 58 -3.57 -21.48 8.02
C ARG A 58 -3.60 -22.86 8.67
N VAL A 59 -2.43 -23.41 8.94
CA VAL A 59 -2.27 -24.61 9.77
C VAL A 59 -2.04 -24.24 11.24
N MET A 60 -2.41 -25.17 12.12
CA MET A 60 -2.23 -25.02 13.56
C MET A 60 -0.96 -25.70 14.06
N ASP A 61 -0.52 -26.76 13.39
CA ASP A 61 0.79 -27.37 13.60
C ASP A 61 1.83 -26.63 12.73
N PRO A 62 2.83 -25.97 13.33
CA PRO A 62 3.90 -25.32 12.58
C PRO A 62 4.77 -26.29 11.76
N GLU A 63 4.77 -27.60 12.05
CA GLU A 63 5.51 -28.59 11.23
C GLU A 63 4.81 -28.87 9.89
N GLU A 64 3.52 -28.56 9.79
CA GLU A 64 2.76 -28.66 8.53
C GLU A 64 2.85 -27.38 7.68
N ALA A 65 3.52 -26.33 8.17
CA ALA A 65 3.58 -25.04 7.50
C ALA A 65 4.65 -25.02 6.39
N ASP A 66 4.23 -24.73 5.16
CA ASP A 66 5.15 -24.47 4.04
C ASP A 66 5.90 -23.14 4.21
N VAL A 67 5.22 -22.13 4.77
CA VAL A 67 5.75 -20.79 5.03
C VAL A 67 5.13 -20.19 6.30
N PHE A 68 5.84 -19.24 6.91
CA PHE A 68 5.42 -18.55 8.13
C PHE A 68 5.02 -17.11 7.84
N PHE A 69 3.72 -16.81 7.90
CA PHE A 69 3.25 -15.42 7.87
C PHE A 69 3.65 -14.68 9.15
N VAL A 70 4.34 -13.54 9.01
CA VAL A 70 4.73 -12.67 10.13
C VAL A 70 3.70 -11.56 10.27
N PRO A 71 2.82 -11.58 11.28
CA PRO A 71 1.74 -10.61 11.45
C PRO A 71 2.24 -9.28 12.06
N PHE A 72 3.41 -8.79 11.62
CA PHE A 72 3.92 -7.48 11.98
C PHE A 72 3.48 -6.46 10.93
N PHE A 73 2.55 -5.58 11.30
CA PHE A 73 1.98 -4.59 10.38
C PHE A 73 2.93 -3.39 10.25
N SER A 74 4.04 -3.61 9.54
CA SER A 74 5.15 -2.67 9.38
C SER A 74 4.74 -1.40 8.64
N SER A 75 3.78 -1.49 7.71
CA SER A 75 3.22 -0.35 7.00
C SER A 75 2.31 0.48 7.92
N LEU A 76 1.51 -0.17 8.76
CA LEU A 76 0.69 0.51 9.77
C LEU A 76 1.55 1.16 10.85
N SER A 77 2.61 0.47 11.32
CA SER A 77 3.60 0.99 12.26
C SER A 77 4.19 2.30 11.74
N PHE A 78 4.70 2.27 10.50
CA PHE A 78 5.25 3.47 9.86
C PHE A 78 4.20 4.59 9.72
N ASN A 79 2.99 4.28 9.26
CA ASN A 79 1.94 5.29 9.07
C ASN A 79 1.46 5.92 10.39
N THR A 80 1.71 5.28 11.52
CA THR A 80 1.28 5.72 12.85
C THR A 80 2.41 6.41 13.60
N HIS A 81 3.62 5.87 13.51
CA HIS A 81 4.79 6.28 14.28
C HIS A 81 5.96 6.75 13.41
N GLY A 82 5.77 7.00 12.10
CA GLY A 82 6.87 7.39 11.19
C GLY A 82 6.59 8.63 10.35
N ARG A 83 5.46 9.31 10.58
CA ARG A 83 4.83 10.26 9.64
C ARG A 83 5.74 11.44 9.24
N ASN A 84 6.55 11.97 10.16
CA ASN A 84 7.42 13.11 9.91
C ASN A 84 8.89 12.75 9.74
N MET A 85 9.24 11.47 9.88
CA MET A 85 10.63 10.97 9.75
C MET A 85 11.63 11.65 10.69
N THR A 86 11.16 12.25 11.78
CA THR A 86 11.95 12.87 12.85
C THR A 86 12.27 11.83 13.92
N ASP A 87 13.47 11.91 14.50
CA ASP A 87 13.96 10.87 15.41
C ASP A 87 13.04 10.58 16.61
N PRO A 88 12.49 11.59 17.33
CA PRO A 88 11.56 11.33 18.44
C PRO A 88 10.27 10.63 17.98
N ASP A 89 9.71 11.04 16.84
CA ASP A 89 8.46 10.49 16.33
C ASP A 89 8.63 9.01 15.94
N THR A 90 9.83 8.63 15.47
CA THR A 90 10.16 7.29 14.98
C THR A 90 10.63 6.28 16.03
N ALA A 91 10.77 6.69 17.29
CA ALA A 91 11.26 5.82 18.35
C ALA A 91 10.38 4.57 18.55
N ILE A 92 9.05 4.74 18.48
CA ILE A 92 8.11 3.63 18.63
C ILE A 92 8.20 2.68 17.43
N ASP A 93 8.21 3.18 16.20
CA ASP A 93 8.38 2.35 14.98
C ASP A 93 9.68 1.54 15.02
N ARG A 94 10.77 2.17 15.45
CA ARG A 94 12.07 1.51 15.61
C ARG A 94 12.01 0.42 16.68
N GLN A 95 11.43 0.71 17.83
CA GLN A 95 11.34 -0.27 18.92
C GLN A 95 10.50 -1.48 18.50
N LEU A 96 9.37 -1.26 17.81
CA LEU A 96 8.55 -2.34 17.28
C LEU A 96 9.33 -3.24 16.29
N GLN A 97 10.19 -2.67 15.44
CA GLN A 97 11.08 -3.43 14.55
C GLN A 97 12.13 -4.25 15.33
N VAL A 98 12.67 -3.71 16.43
CA VAL A 98 13.60 -4.44 17.31
C VAL A 98 12.89 -5.61 17.98
N ASP A 99 11.68 -5.39 18.51
CA ASP A 99 10.93 -6.38 19.26
C ASP A 99 10.50 -7.56 18.38
N ILE A 100 10.02 -7.28 17.16
CA ILE A 100 9.66 -8.36 16.22
C ILE A 100 10.90 -9.18 15.80
N LEU A 101 12.05 -8.54 15.55
CA LEU A 101 13.27 -9.28 15.22
C LEU A 101 13.75 -10.14 16.37
N LYS A 102 13.66 -9.63 17.61
CA LYS A 102 13.99 -10.41 18.80
C LYS A 102 13.08 -11.63 18.91
N PHE A 103 11.77 -11.45 18.72
CA PHE A 103 10.80 -12.55 18.73
C PHE A 103 11.10 -13.60 17.65
N LEU A 104 11.32 -13.16 16.40
CA LEU A 104 11.62 -14.04 15.28
C LEU A 104 12.91 -14.83 15.54
N ARG A 105 14.00 -14.19 15.95
CA ARG A 105 15.29 -14.85 16.19
C ARG A 105 15.28 -15.87 17.32
N GLN A 106 14.31 -15.79 18.23
CA GLN A 106 14.13 -16.77 19.30
C GLN A 106 13.34 -18.01 18.84
N SER A 107 12.64 -17.92 17.70
CA SER A 107 11.87 -19.03 17.12
C SER A 107 12.80 -20.07 16.48
N ILE A 108 12.58 -21.34 16.79
CA ILE A 108 13.28 -22.45 16.13
C ILE A 108 13.00 -22.47 14.62
N TYR A 109 11.81 -22.03 14.18
CA TYR A 109 11.42 -22.00 12.78
C TYR A 109 12.17 -20.92 12.00
N TRP A 110 12.40 -19.77 12.62
CA TRP A 110 13.27 -18.75 12.04
C TRP A 110 14.72 -19.24 11.96
N GLN A 111 15.24 -19.85 13.03
CA GLN A 111 16.63 -20.31 13.09
C GLN A 111 16.94 -21.39 12.05
N ARG A 112 15.96 -22.25 11.71
CA ARG A 112 16.10 -23.32 10.70
C ARG A 112 16.46 -22.79 9.30
N THR A 113 15.88 -21.66 8.92
CA THR A 113 15.95 -21.12 7.55
C THR A 113 16.53 -19.71 7.49
N GLU A 114 16.90 -19.14 8.63
CA GLU A 114 17.29 -17.73 8.77
C GLU A 114 16.23 -16.77 8.20
N GLY A 115 14.95 -17.16 8.30
CA GLY A 115 13.82 -16.37 7.82
C GLY A 115 13.45 -16.57 6.35
N ARG A 116 14.13 -17.45 5.58
CA ARG A 116 13.86 -17.66 4.15
C ARG A 116 12.43 -18.11 3.83
N ASP A 117 11.79 -18.83 4.74
CA ASP A 117 10.40 -19.31 4.64
C ASP A 117 9.40 -18.37 5.33
N HIS A 118 9.81 -17.16 5.74
CA HIS A 118 8.94 -16.19 6.40
C HIS A 118 8.39 -15.16 5.41
N VAL A 119 7.09 -14.92 5.46
CA VAL A 119 6.39 -13.92 4.65
C VAL A 119 6.17 -12.66 5.47
N ILE A 120 6.83 -11.56 5.09
CA ILE A 120 6.79 -10.29 5.82
C ILE A 120 6.17 -9.21 4.93
N PRO A 121 4.97 -8.72 5.28
CA PRO A 121 4.41 -7.57 4.61
C PRO A 121 5.23 -6.30 4.86
N MET A 122 5.72 -5.70 3.77
CA MET A 122 6.49 -4.45 3.75
C MET A 122 5.97 -3.53 2.62
N HIS A 123 4.65 -3.39 2.55
CA HIS A 123 3.98 -2.77 1.41
C HIS A 123 4.20 -1.25 1.33
N HIS A 124 4.28 -0.54 2.47
CA HIS A 124 4.65 0.87 2.46
C HIS A 124 6.16 1.03 2.18
N PRO A 125 6.61 1.95 1.29
CA PRO A 125 8.02 2.06 0.90
C PRO A 125 9.01 2.30 2.06
N ASN A 126 8.55 2.99 3.10
CA ASN A 126 9.31 3.25 4.34
C ASN A 126 9.02 2.24 5.47
N ALA A 127 8.20 1.22 5.24
CA ALA A 127 8.00 0.16 6.21
C ALA A 127 9.34 -0.52 6.53
N PHE A 128 9.52 -0.92 7.79
CA PHE A 128 10.73 -1.59 8.29
C PHE A 128 12.04 -0.82 8.04
N ARG A 129 12.00 0.51 7.85
CA ARG A 129 13.15 1.30 7.35
C ARG A 129 14.47 1.15 8.13
N PHE A 130 14.43 0.82 9.43
CA PHE A 130 15.60 0.85 10.29
C PHE A 130 16.36 -0.47 10.27
N LEU A 131 15.65 -1.58 10.15
CA LEU A 131 16.21 -2.93 10.28
C LEU A 131 15.90 -3.81 9.07
N ARG A 132 15.58 -3.20 7.92
CA ARG A 132 15.11 -3.94 6.73
C ARG A 132 16.11 -4.99 6.23
N GLU A 133 17.39 -4.70 6.32
CA GLU A 133 18.45 -5.61 5.89
C GLU A 133 18.47 -6.90 6.74
N GLU A 134 18.04 -6.82 8.00
CA GLU A 134 17.95 -7.96 8.92
C GLU A 134 16.89 -8.99 8.52
N VAL A 135 15.98 -8.62 7.60
CA VAL A 135 14.92 -9.50 7.08
C VAL A 135 15.04 -9.75 5.57
N ASN A 136 16.17 -9.39 4.95
CA ASN A 136 16.35 -9.49 3.49
C ASN A 136 16.13 -10.91 2.95
N ALA A 137 16.52 -11.94 3.70
CA ALA A 137 16.34 -13.34 3.30
C ALA A 137 14.87 -13.77 3.18
N SER A 138 13.95 -13.04 3.81
CA SER A 138 12.52 -13.37 3.86
C SER A 138 11.81 -13.07 2.54
N ILE A 139 10.64 -13.67 2.36
CA ILE A 139 9.69 -13.34 1.29
C ILE A 139 8.99 -12.05 1.67
N LEU A 140 9.21 -10.97 0.92
CA LEU A 140 8.63 -9.67 1.22
C LEU A 140 7.40 -9.43 0.35
N ILE A 141 6.35 -8.88 0.96
CA ILE A 141 5.20 -8.35 0.22
C ILE A 141 5.39 -6.86 0.04
N VAL A 142 5.66 -6.43 -1.19
CA VAL A 142 6.03 -5.06 -1.54
C VAL A 142 4.99 -4.43 -2.47
N ALA A 143 4.96 -3.10 -2.54
CA ALA A 143 4.12 -2.39 -3.50
C ALA A 143 4.72 -2.32 -4.92
N ASP A 144 6.05 -2.27 -5.00
CA ASP A 144 6.85 -2.35 -6.22
C ASP A 144 8.32 -2.62 -5.89
N PHE A 145 9.14 -2.77 -6.93
CA PHE A 145 10.59 -2.99 -6.83
C PHE A 145 11.42 -1.71 -6.97
N GLY A 146 10.79 -0.55 -7.02
CA GLY A 146 11.46 0.72 -7.31
C GLY A 146 12.19 1.32 -6.11
N ARG A 147 11.72 1.04 -4.90
CA ARG A 147 12.30 1.65 -3.68
C ARG A 147 13.57 0.95 -3.18
N TYR A 148 13.68 -0.34 -3.45
CA TYR A 148 14.71 -1.20 -2.86
C TYR A 148 15.81 -1.55 -3.86
N SER A 149 17.00 -1.86 -3.36
CA SER A 149 18.06 -2.41 -4.19
C SER A 149 17.61 -3.78 -4.76
N LYS A 150 18.20 -4.21 -5.90
CA LYS A 150 17.89 -5.53 -6.47
C LYS A 150 18.24 -6.69 -5.52
N VAL A 151 19.19 -6.46 -4.61
CA VAL A 151 19.59 -7.42 -3.58
C VAL A 151 18.52 -7.51 -2.50
N MET A 152 17.96 -6.35 -2.09
CA MET A 152 16.95 -6.29 -1.04
C MET A 152 15.58 -6.77 -1.51
N SER A 153 15.21 -6.45 -2.77
CA SER A 153 13.94 -6.91 -3.32
C SER A 153 13.97 -7.24 -4.80
N ASN A 154 13.44 -8.41 -5.14
CA ASN A 154 13.40 -8.97 -6.49
C ASN A 154 12.35 -10.09 -6.63
N LEU A 155 11.98 -10.40 -7.87
CA LEU A 155 10.90 -11.35 -8.20
C LEU A 155 11.22 -12.80 -7.89
N GLN A 156 12.50 -13.15 -7.71
CA GLN A 156 12.87 -14.53 -7.42
C GLN A 156 12.38 -14.93 -6.02
N LYS A 157 12.17 -13.95 -5.13
CA LYS A 157 11.77 -14.20 -3.74
C LYS A 157 10.52 -13.41 -3.29
N ASP A 158 10.27 -12.22 -3.83
CA ASP A 158 9.26 -11.30 -3.30
C ASP A 158 8.00 -11.23 -4.18
N VAL A 159 6.90 -10.85 -3.55
CA VAL A 159 5.59 -10.72 -4.19
C VAL A 159 5.16 -9.26 -4.19
N VAL A 160 4.69 -8.78 -5.33
CA VAL A 160 4.05 -7.47 -5.44
C VAL A 160 2.57 -7.61 -5.11
N ALA A 161 2.11 -6.87 -4.10
CA ALA A 161 0.69 -6.76 -3.82
C ALA A 161 0.14 -5.42 -4.35
N PRO A 162 -1.10 -5.38 -4.86
CA PRO A 162 -1.71 -4.16 -5.32
C PRO A 162 -2.01 -3.21 -4.15
N TYR A 163 -2.06 -1.91 -4.45
CA TYR A 163 -2.57 -0.95 -3.47
C TYR A 163 -4.07 -1.15 -3.28
N MET A 164 -4.53 -0.96 -2.05
CA MET A 164 -5.95 -0.83 -1.79
C MET A 164 -6.41 0.55 -2.28
N HIS A 165 -7.24 0.57 -3.32
CA HIS A 165 -7.83 1.80 -3.82
C HIS A 165 -8.59 2.54 -2.70
N VAL A 166 -8.58 3.87 -2.72
CA VAL A 166 -9.17 4.73 -1.66
C VAL A 166 -10.47 5.37 -2.10
N MET A 167 -10.92 5.06 -3.31
CA MET A 167 -12.17 5.56 -3.91
C MET A 167 -13.27 4.50 -3.82
N GLU A 168 -14.51 4.89 -4.07
CA GLU A 168 -15.57 3.89 -4.21
C GLU A 168 -15.36 3.10 -5.51
N SER A 169 -15.54 1.78 -5.43
CA SER A 169 -15.56 0.94 -6.63
C SER A 169 -16.89 1.11 -7.34
N PHE A 170 -16.83 1.49 -8.61
CA PHE A 170 -18.01 1.45 -9.46
C PHE A 170 -18.17 0.04 -10.04
N LEU A 171 -19.36 -0.54 -9.91
CA LEU A 171 -19.64 -1.89 -10.38
C LEU A 171 -20.11 -1.89 -11.84
N ASP A 172 -20.84 -0.85 -12.23
CA ASP A 172 -21.45 -0.72 -13.55
C ASP A 172 -21.20 0.67 -14.14
N ASP A 173 -21.26 0.75 -15.47
CA ASP A 173 -21.33 2.02 -16.19
C ASP A 173 -22.76 2.52 -16.36
N ASN A 174 -22.96 3.82 -16.14
CA ASN A 174 -24.29 4.43 -16.14
C ASN A 174 -24.89 4.59 -17.54
N SER A 175 -24.11 4.44 -18.61
CA SER A 175 -24.55 4.65 -20.00
C SER A 175 -24.16 3.47 -20.89
N LEU A 176 -24.88 3.31 -22.00
CA LEU A 176 -24.63 2.25 -23.00
C LEU A 176 -23.29 2.42 -23.72
N ASP A 177 -22.78 3.65 -23.77
CA ASP A 177 -21.45 3.99 -24.30
C ASP A 177 -20.73 4.94 -23.32
N PRO A 178 -20.18 4.40 -22.23
CA PRO A 178 -19.55 5.19 -21.19
C PRO A 178 -18.33 5.93 -21.71
N TYR A 179 -17.61 5.35 -22.66
CA TYR A 179 -16.44 5.98 -23.24
C TYR A 179 -16.79 7.25 -24.01
N ASN A 180 -17.77 7.22 -24.92
CA ASN A 180 -18.11 8.40 -25.72
C ASN A 180 -18.90 9.46 -24.94
N SER A 181 -19.58 9.08 -23.85
CA SER A 181 -20.29 10.03 -22.97
C SER A 181 -19.36 10.91 -22.12
N ARG A 182 -18.09 10.54 -21.96
CA ARG A 182 -17.10 11.26 -21.13
C ARG A 182 -16.54 12.47 -21.88
N THR A 183 -16.66 13.64 -21.26
CA THR A 183 -16.26 14.94 -21.83
C THR A 183 -14.79 15.28 -21.59
N THR A 184 -14.17 14.72 -20.55
CA THR A 184 -12.75 14.92 -20.26
C THR A 184 -11.91 13.83 -20.92
N LEU A 185 -10.92 14.22 -21.72
CA LEU A 185 -9.98 13.29 -22.34
C LEU A 185 -8.94 12.81 -21.33
N LEU A 186 -8.22 13.73 -20.68
CA LEU A 186 -7.14 13.41 -19.73
C LEU A 186 -7.43 13.99 -18.35
N PHE A 187 -7.19 13.18 -17.31
CA PHE A 187 -7.35 13.60 -15.92
C PHE A 187 -6.11 13.34 -15.09
N PHE A 188 -5.70 14.35 -14.33
CA PHE A 188 -4.74 14.27 -13.25
C PHE A 188 -5.16 15.20 -12.10
N ARG A 189 -5.21 14.66 -10.90
CA ARG A 189 -5.26 15.43 -9.66
C ARG A 189 -4.28 14.83 -8.64
N GLY A 190 -3.41 15.66 -8.06
CA GLY A 190 -2.49 15.22 -7.03
C GLY A 190 -1.29 16.15 -6.83
N ARG A 191 -0.37 15.79 -5.95
CA ARG A 191 0.82 16.63 -5.67
C ARG A 191 1.71 16.74 -6.91
N THR A 192 1.92 17.96 -7.41
CA THR A 192 2.81 18.25 -8.55
C THR A 192 4.24 18.59 -8.10
N VAL A 193 4.40 19.15 -6.90
CA VAL A 193 5.70 19.51 -6.31
C VAL A 193 6.02 18.58 -5.15
N ARG A 194 7.03 17.72 -5.31
CA ARG A 194 7.54 16.85 -4.24
C ARG A 194 8.97 16.37 -4.55
N LYS A 195 9.94 16.77 -3.71
CA LYS A 195 11.38 16.39 -3.81
C LYS A 195 11.93 16.52 -5.25
N ALA A 196 12.96 15.75 -5.60
CA ALA A 196 13.55 15.70 -6.94
C ALA A 196 12.69 14.91 -7.97
N GLU A 197 11.59 14.28 -7.56
CA GLU A 197 10.78 13.37 -8.38
C GLU A 197 9.53 14.03 -9.01
N GLY A 198 9.19 15.26 -8.61
CA GLY A 198 8.09 16.05 -9.20
C GLY A 198 8.37 16.59 -10.62
N VAL A 199 9.58 16.38 -11.17
CA VAL A 199 10.00 16.95 -12.46
C VAL A 199 9.08 16.53 -13.60
N VAL A 200 8.69 15.25 -13.64
CA VAL A 200 7.76 14.74 -14.66
C VAL A 200 6.38 15.40 -14.52
N ARG A 201 5.85 15.50 -13.30
CA ARG A 201 4.53 16.11 -13.05
C ARG A 201 4.52 17.59 -13.41
N ALA A 202 5.60 18.31 -13.11
CA ALA A 202 5.74 19.71 -13.51
C ALA A 202 5.89 19.90 -15.03
N LYS A 203 6.56 18.96 -15.72
CA LYS A 203 6.66 18.98 -17.19
C LYS A 203 5.31 18.69 -17.84
N LEU A 204 4.59 17.66 -17.37
CA LEU A 204 3.25 17.33 -17.85
C LEU A 204 2.29 18.51 -17.64
N GLU A 205 2.34 19.16 -16.48
CA GLU A 205 1.54 20.36 -16.22
C GLU A 205 1.78 21.44 -17.27
N LYS A 206 3.04 21.73 -17.60
CA LYS A 206 3.39 22.74 -18.62
C LYS A 206 2.91 22.38 -20.03
N ILE A 207 2.99 21.10 -20.40
CA ILE A 207 2.62 20.62 -21.74
C ILE A 207 1.10 20.57 -21.91
N LEU A 208 0.40 20.15 -20.86
CA LEU A 208 -1.05 19.89 -20.90
C LEU A 208 -1.89 21.12 -20.52
N LYS A 209 -1.25 22.20 -20.08
CA LYS A 209 -1.94 23.45 -19.75
C LYS A 209 -2.57 24.06 -21.01
N GLY A 210 -3.85 24.40 -20.90
CA GLY A 210 -4.58 25.14 -21.94
C GLY A 210 -5.38 24.28 -22.92
N TYR A 211 -5.43 22.96 -22.72
CA TYR A 211 -6.36 22.09 -23.43
C TYR A 211 -7.69 22.00 -22.66
N ASP A 212 -8.80 22.28 -23.34
CA ASP A 212 -10.13 22.37 -22.72
C ASP A 212 -10.65 21.00 -22.22
N ASP A 213 -10.20 19.91 -22.82
CA ASP A 213 -10.56 18.53 -22.47
C ASP A 213 -9.54 17.86 -21.53
N VAL A 214 -8.63 18.63 -20.92
CA VAL A 214 -7.63 18.13 -19.99
C VAL A 214 -7.78 18.75 -18.61
N HIS A 215 -8.05 17.92 -17.60
CA HIS A 215 -8.05 18.33 -16.20
C HIS A 215 -6.70 17.99 -15.57
N TYR A 216 -5.88 19.01 -15.28
CA TYR A 216 -4.58 18.81 -14.62
C TYR A 216 -4.46 19.75 -13.41
N GLU A 217 -4.53 19.19 -12.20
CA GLU A 217 -4.64 19.99 -10.98
C GLU A 217 -3.70 19.54 -9.85
N ALA A 218 -3.02 20.50 -9.25
CA ALA A 218 -2.26 20.29 -8.03
C ALA A 218 -3.19 20.18 -6.81
N SER A 219 -3.09 19.08 -6.06
CA SER A 219 -3.91 18.88 -4.86
C SER A 219 -3.21 18.10 -3.74
N TYR A 220 -3.78 18.20 -2.54
CA TYR A 220 -3.42 17.41 -1.37
C TYR A 220 -4.50 16.39 -1.07
N ALA A 221 -4.12 15.23 -0.55
CA ALA A 221 -5.06 14.17 -0.18
C ALA A 221 -5.86 14.54 1.08
N THR A 222 -7.00 15.17 0.87
CA THR A 222 -8.09 15.39 1.83
C THR A 222 -9.31 14.55 1.44
N GLY A 223 -10.27 14.36 2.35
CA GLY A 223 -11.51 13.64 2.04
C GLY A 223 -12.28 14.25 0.86
N GLU A 224 -12.33 15.58 0.78
CA GLU A 224 -12.94 16.30 -0.35
C GLU A 224 -12.18 16.08 -1.65
N SER A 225 -10.83 16.14 -1.62
CA SER A 225 -10.02 15.91 -2.82
C SER A 225 -10.15 14.49 -3.36
N ILE A 226 -10.37 13.49 -2.48
CA ILE A 226 -10.55 12.09 -2.87
C ILE A 226 -11.89 11.95 -3.59
N LYS A 227 -12.97 12.52 -3.05
CA LYS A 227 -14.29 12.55 -3.70
C LYS A 227 -14.23 13.26 -5.05
N ALA A 228 -13.61 14.42 -5.10
CA ALA A 228 -13.46 15.18 -6.33
C ALA A 228 -12.60 14.43 -7.37
N SER A 229 -11.58 13.68 -6.92
CA SER A 229 -10.77 12.83 -7.81
C SER A 229 -11.58 11.66 -8.35
N SER A 230 -12.37 10.99 -7.52
CA SER A 230 -13.26 9.89 -7.95
C SER A 230 -14.24 10.34 -9.02
N GLN A 231 -14.91 11.49 -8.81
CA GLN A 231 -15.81 12.07 -9.82
C GLN A 231 -15.07 12.46 -11.10
N GLY A 232 -13.91 13.12 -10.96
CA GLY A 232 -13.10 13.54 -12.10
C GLY A 232 -12.60 12.36 -12.95
N MET A 233 -12.09 11.31 -12.30
CA MET A 233 -11.70 10.07 -12.99
C MET A 233 -12.89 9.43 -13.70
N ARG A 234 -14.07 9.39 -13.07
CA ARG A 234 -15.27 8.78 -13.66
C ARG A 234 -15.77 9.51 -14.91
N LEU A 235 -15.59 10.82 -14.98
CA LEU A 235 -15.94 11.65 -16.13
C LEU A 235 -14.87 11.65 -17.24
N SER A 236 -13.76 10.95 -17.04
CA SER A 236 -12.58 11.02 -17.90
C SER A 236 -12.31 9.74 -18.66
N LYS A 237 -11.82 9.87 -19.90
CA LYS A 237 -11.43 8.73 -20.74
C LYS A 237 -10.13 8.10 -20.23
N PHE A 238 -9.12 8.95 -19.99
CA PHE A 238 -7.78 8.54 -19.60
C PHE A 238 -7.32 9.23 -18.31
N CYS A 239 -6.69 8.46 -17.43
CA CYS A 239 -6.18 8.95 -16.15
C CYS A 239 -4.66 8.84 -16.11
N LEU A 240 -4.00 9.98 -16.00
CA LEU A 240 -2.54 10.07 -15.98
C LEU A 240 -1.99 9.50 -14.67
N ASN A 241 -1.05 8.58 -14.79
CA ASN A 241 -0.35 7.92 -13.70
C ASN A 241 1.16 8.17 -13.77
N PRO A 242 1.62 9.43 -13.63
CA PRO A 242 3.04 9.70 -13.50
C PRO A 242 3.54 9.20 -12.14
N ALA A 243 4.74 8.62 -12.13
CA ALA A 243 5.39 8.15 -10.93
C ALA A 243 5.46 9.22 -9.81
N GLY A 244 5.52 8.75 -8.57
CA GLY A 244 5.67 9.57 -7.36
C GLY A 244 6.97 9.25 -6.64
N ASP A 245 6.88 9.12 -5.31
CA ASP A 245 8.01 8.71 -4.45
C ASP A 245 8.48 7.27 -4.74
N THR A 246 7.62 6.52 -5.43
CA THR A 246 7.84 5.18 -5.97
C THR A 246 7.36 5.16 -7.43
N PRO A 247 7.86 4.21 -8.25
CA PRO A 247 7.35 4.05 -9.61
C PRO A 247 5.86 3.78 -9.61
N SER A 248 5.35 2.86 -8.80
CA SER A 248 3.91 2.59 -8.71
C SER A 248 3.18 3.65 -7.86
N SER A 249 1.86 3.74 -8.03
CA SER A 249 1.02 4.65 -7.25
C SER A 249 -0.39 4.09 -7.11
N ASN A 250 -1.01 4.29 -5.95
CA ASN A 250 -2.43 3.95 -5.72
C ASN A 250 -3.37 4.51 -6.79
N ARG A 251 -3.00 5.65 -7.41
CA ARG A 251 -3.77 6.28 -8.50
C ARG A 251 -4.03 5.32 -9.67
N LEU A 252 -3.15 4.37 -9.92
CA LEU A 252 -3.34 3.34 -10.94
C LEU A 252 -4.60 2.51 -10.64
N PHE A 253 -4.72 2.04 -9.40
CA PHE A 253 -5.85 1.25 -8.92
C PHE A 253 -7.12 2.09 -8.77
N ASP A 254 -7.00 3.34 -8.29
CA ASP A 254 -8.10 4.30 -8.22
C ASP A 254 -8.70 4.58 -9.62
N ALA A 255 -7.87 4.67 -10.66
CA ALA A 255 -8.31 4.85 -12.04
C ALA A 255 -9.09 3.63 -12.57
N ILE A 256 -8.59 2.42 -12.30
CA ILE A 256 -9.24 1.16 -12.70
C ILE A 256 -10.64 1.07 -12.09
N VAL A 257 -10.78 1.27 -10.78
CA VAL A 257 -12.09 1.19 -10.11
C VAL A 257 -13.02 2.35 -10.46
N SER A 258 -12.48 3.43 -11.04
CA SER A 258 -13.22 4.54 -11.62
C SER A 258 -13.58 4.34 -13.11
N HIS A 259 -13.25 3.17 -13.67
CA HIS A 259 -13.38 2.85 -15.10
C HIS A 259 -12.64 3.82 -16.03
N CYS A 260 -11.63 4.52 -15.53
CA CYS A 260 -10.81 5.46 -16.28
C CYS A 260 -9.55 4.75 -16.77
N VAL A 261 -9.26 4.79 -18.08
CA VAL A 261 -8.13 4.03 -18.66
C VAL A 261 -6.81 4.61 -18.13
N PRO A 262 -6.01 3.86 -17.35
CA PRO A 262 -4.80 4.39 -16.77
C PRO A 262 -3.70 4.56 -17.83
N VAL A 263 -3.13 5.76 -17.90
CA VAL A 263 -1.97 6.08 -18.74
C VAL A 263 -0.73 6.15 -17.86
N ILE A 264 0.10 5.12 -17.94
CA ILE A 264 1.30 4.96 -17.12
C ILE A 264 2.43 5.78 -17.72
N TYR A 265 3.01 6.69 -16.93
CA TYR A 265 4.18 7.48 -17.35
C TYR A 265 5.37 7.18 -16.43
N PRO A 266 6.30 6.33 -16.88
CA PRO A 266 7.48 5.97 -16.09
C PRO A 266 8.54 7.08 -16.15
N PRO A 267 9.29 7.33 -15.07
CA PRO A 267 10.32 8.38 -15.04
C PRO A 267 11.55 8.00 -15.89
N LYS A 268 11.82 6.71 -16.08
CA LYS A 268 12.82 6.16 -17.01
C LYS A 268 12.23 4.97 -17.76
N LYS A 269 12.80 4.65 -18.92
CA LYS A 269 12.36 3.52 -19.76
C LYS A 269 12.30 2.19 -18.97
N ASP A 270 13.31 1.93 -18.13
CA ASP A 270 13.40 0.69 -17.34
C ASP A 270 12.47 0.68 -16.12
N ASP A 271 11.93 1.85 -15.72
CA ASP A 271 10.98 1.93 -14.61
C ASP A 271 9.58 1.49 -15.01
N ALA A 272 9.25 1.49 -16.31
CA ALA A 272 7.97 0.96 -16.81
C ALA A 272 7.77 -0.50 -16.42
N VAL A 273 8.84 -1.28 -16.54
CA VAL A 273 8.92 -2.69 -16.14
C VAL A 273 8.76 -2.78 -14.63
N ASN A 274 9.53 -2.00 -13.85
CA ASN A 274 9.40 -1.95 -12.39
C ASN A 274 8.01 -1.49 -11.87
N MET A 275 7.21 -0.79 -12.68
CA MET A 275 5.86 -0.31 -12.34
C MET A 275 4.76 -1.37 -12.49
N ILE A 276 4.96 -2.37 -13.35
CA ILE A 276 3.88 -3.29 -13.75
C ILE A 276 4.31 -4.74 -13.56
N TRP A 277 5.52 -5.11 -14.01
CA TRP A 277 6.05 -6.47 -13.99
C TRP A 277 7.56 -6.37 -14.11
N ARG A 278 8.29 -6.75 -13.07
CA ARG A 278 9.72 -7.01 -13.23
C ARG A 278 9.90 -8.44 -13.76
#